data_AF-A0A8D8CH38-F1
#
_entry.id   AF-A0A8D8CH38-F1
#
_cell.length_a   1.000
_cell.length_b   1.000
_cell.length_c   1.000
_cell.angle_alpha   90.00
_cell.angle_beta   90.00
_cell.angle_gamma   90.00
#
_symmetry.space_group_name_H-M   'P 1'
#
loop_
_entity.id
_entity.type
_entity.pdbx_description
1 polymer ?
#
loop_
_entity_poly.entity_id
_entity_poly.type
_entity_poly.pdbx_seq_one_letter_code
_entity_poly.pdbx_strand_id
1 'polypeptide(L)'
;TFNSSAAFETHLNKHAGVQSFKCRKPGCDKTFFGYPARYSHEEYCGSKGFVCDMCGETLTSPASLRIHRARHDEPQIPCELCDKMFKTKSALQKHMTTHSEERKFECETCGKKFKSAEANRVHQRIHTQEKPYACPDCDQRFTYNCSLKAHLEKKACLLH
;
A
#
# COMPACT_ATOMS: atom_id res chain seq x y z
N THR A 1 39.37 8.23 5.88
CA THR A 1 40.59 7.77 5.18
C THR A 1 40.22 6.57 4.33
N PHE A 2 40.59 6.56 3.04
CA PHE A 2 40.25 5.49 2.12
C PHE A 2 41.45 4.56 1.93
N ASN A 3 41.21 3.25 1.85
CA ASN A 3 42.24 2.22 1.75
C ASN A 3 42.72 1.96 0.30
N SER A 4 42.10 2.60 -0.69
CA SER A 4 42.47 2.51 -2.10
C SER A 4 41.87 3.66 -2.90
N SER A 5 42.48 3.97 -4.06
CA SER A 5 41.96 4.95 -5.01
C SER A 5 40.54 4.61 -5.48
N ALA A 6 40.27 3.32 -5.74
CA ALA A 6 38.94 2.84 -6.15
C ALA A 6 37.87 3.01 -5.06
N ALA A 7 38.24 2.86 -3.78
CA ALA A 7 37.33 3.10 -2.66
C ALA A 7 37.00 4.59 -2.48
N PHE A 8 37.97 5.46 -2.73
CA PHE A 8 37.77 6.91 -2.73
C PHE A 8 36.86 7.36 -3.88
N GLU A 9 37.11 6.88 -5.08
CA GLU A 9 36.31 7.20 -6.27
C GLU A 9 34.85 6.74 -6.13
N THR A 10 34.63 5.54 -5.58
CA THR A 10 33.28 5.03 -5.27
C THR A 10 32.55 5.91 -4.24
N HIS A 11 33.28 6.44 -3.25
CA HIS A 11 32.72 7.36 -2.27
C HIS A 11 32.37 8.73 -2.88
N LEU A 12 33.23 9.29 -3.72
CA LEU A 12 32.96 10.54 -4.43
C LEU A 12 31.73 10.43 -5.34
N ASN A 13 31.59 9.30 -6.05
CA ASN A 13 30.45 9.03 -6.92
C ASN A 13 29.11 9.03 -6.15
N LYS A 14 29.11 8.67 -4.86
CA LYS A 14 27.91 8.78 -4.01
C LYS A 14 27.55 10.23 -3.69
N HIS A 15 28.54 11.08 -3.40
CA HIS A 15 28.30 12.51 -3.14
C HIS A 15 27.86 13.26 -4.40
N ALA A 16 28.42 12.90 -5.55
CA ALA A 16 28.10 13.51 -6.84
C ALA A 16 26.82 12.92 -7.48
N GLY A 17 26.22 11.87 -6.91
CA GLY A 17 25.07 11.18 -7.50
C GLY A 17 25.39 10.45 -8.81
N VAL A 18 26.67 10.24 -9.13
CA VAL A 18 27.11 9.66 -10.40
C VAL A 18 27.08 8.13 -10.31
N GLN A 19 26.23 7.50 -11.11
CA GLN A 19 26.17 6.03 -11.24
C GLN A 19 27.00 5.58 -12.45
N SER A 20 28.31 5.45 -12.25
CA SER A 20 29.29 5.14 -13.30
C SER A 20 29.42 3.65 -13.64
N PHE A 21 28.93 2.75 -12.77
CA PHE A 21 29.12 1.30 -12.94
C PHE A 21 27.87 0.65 -13.54
N LYS A 22 27.88 0.37 -14.85
CA LYS A 22 26.75 -0.27 -15.56
C LYS A 22 26.76 -1.80 -15.42
N CYS A 23 25.58 -2.41 -15.32
CA CYS A 23 25.41 -3.87 -15.39
C CYS A 23 25.94 -4.39 -16.74
N ARG A 24 26.63 -5.54 -16.72
CA ARG A 24 27.18 -6.18 -17.92
C ARG A 24 26.26 -7.25 -18.54
N LYS A 25 25.11 -7.54 -17.93
CA LYS A 25 24.19 -8.58 -18.42
C LYS A 25 23.34 -8.06 -19.59
N PRO A 26 23.14 -8.85 -20.66
CA PRO A 26 22.30 -8.46 -21.79
C PRO A 26 20.86 -8.16 -21.34
N GLY A 27 20.30 -7.04 -21.78
CA GLY A 27 18.92 -6.63 -21.45
C GLY A 27 18.74 -5.99 -20.06
N CYS A 28 19.83 -5.61 -19.39
CA CYS A 28 19.76 -4.87 -18.12
C CYS A 28 20.51 -3.53 -18.18
N ASP A 29 19.76 -2.43 -18.08
CA ASP A 29 20.30 -1.07 -18.14
C ASP A 29 20.60 -0.46 -16.76
N LYS A 30 20.70 -1.27 -15.70
CA LYS A 30 20.90 -0.76 -14.33
C LYS A 30 22.32 -0.23 -14.12
N THR A 31 22.42 0.90 -13.43
CA THR A 31 23.66 1.61 -13.09
C THR A 31 23.84 1.71 -11.57
N PHE A 32 25.09 1.64 -11.11
CA PHE A 32 25.44 1.56 -9.68
C PHE A 32 26.54 2.57 -9.34
N PHE A 33 26.59 2.97 -8.07
CA PHE A 33 27.59 3.93 -7.55
C PHE A 33 28.98 3.32 -7.36
N GLY A 34 29.10 1.99 -7.36
CA GLY A 34 30.34 1.29 -7.04
C GLY A 34 30.37 -0.15 -7.51
N TYR A 35 31.58 -0.69 -7.60
CA TYR A 35 31.83 -2.07 -7.99
C TYR A 35 31.10 -3.12 -7.13
N PRO A 36 31.07 -3.03 -5.78
CA PRO A 36 30.38 -4.02 -4.95
C PRO A 36 28.87 -4.09 -5.23
N ALA A 37 28.21 -2.94 -5.36
CA ALA A 37 26.77 -2.88 -5.64
C ALA A 37 26.42 -3.43 -7.04
N ARG A 38 27.27 -3.15 -8.04
CA ARG A 38 27.14 -3.75 -9.39
C ARG A 38 27.32 -5.27 -9.35
N TYR A 39 28.36 -5.76 -8.66
CA TYR A 39 28.66 -7.19 -8.57
C TYR A 39 27.52 -7.96 -7.88
N SER A 40 27.03 -7.47 -6.74
CA SER A 40 25.86 -8.05 -6.06
C SER A 40 24.62 -8.04 -6.95
N HIS A 41 24.40 -7.00 -7.75
CA HIS A 41 23.29 -7.00 -8.70
C HIS A 41 23.47 -8.06 -9.80
N GLU A 42 24.68 -8.22 -10.36
CA GLU A 42 24.98 -9.13 -11.46
C GLU A 42 24.79 -10.61 -11.12
N GLU A 43 24.93 -11.00 -9.85
CA GLU A 43 24.65 -12.37 -9.38
C GLU A 43 23.19 -12.79 -9.62
N TYR A 44 22.25 -11.84 -9.58
CA TYR A 44 20.81 -12.10 -9.72
C TYR A 44 20.22 -11.38 -10.94
N CYS A 45 21.06 -10.73 -11.74
CA CYS A 45 20.61 -10.01 -12.93
C CYS A 45 20.31 -11.01 -14.05
N GLY A 46 19.02 -11.13 -14.37
CA GLY A 46 18.49 -12.11 -15.32
C GLY A 46 18.06 -13.44 -14.70
N SER A 47 18.16 -13.62 -13.37
CA SER A 47 17.49 -14.74 -12.72
C SER A 47 15.98 -14.51 -12.75
N LYS A 48 15.19 -15.57 -13.02
CA LYS A 48 13.78 -15.58 -12.59
C LYS A 48 13.83 -15.33 -11.09
N GLY A 49 13.32 -14.19 -10.63
CA GLY A 49 13.33 -13.84 -9.22
C GLY A 49 12.69 -14.94 -8.36
N PHE A 50 12.73 -14.75 -7.05
CA PHE A 50 12.21 -15.73 -6.11
C PHE A 50 10.69 -15.63 -6.08
N VAL A 51 10.03 -16.52 -6.83
CA VAL A 51 8.57 -16.57 -6.92
C VAL A 51 7.99 -17.19 -5.66
N CYS A 52 7.04 -16.51 -5.03
CA CYS A 52 6.23 -17.10 -3.98
C CYS A 52 5.26 -18.12 -4.58
N ASP A 53 5.33 -19.35 -4.07
CA ASP A 53 4.44 -20.46 -4.39
C ASP A 53 2.98 -20.24 -3.96
N MET A 54 2.74 -19.40 -2.95
CA MET A 54 1.40 -19.13 -2.42
C MET A 54 0.65 -18.04 -3.20
N CYS A 55 1.34 -17.03 -3.73
CA CYS A 55 0.71 -15.87 -4.38
C CYS A 55 1.30 -15.46 -5.73
N GLY A 56 2.37 -16.12 -6.18
CA GLY A 56 3.04 -15.82 -7.45
C GLY A 56 3.89 -14.54 -7.46
N GLU A 57 3.99 -13.82 -6.35
CA GLU A 57 4.79 -12.58 -6.27
C GLU A 57 6.28 -12.89 -6.46
N THR A 58 6.98 -12.11 -7.29
CA THR A 58 8.41 -12.30 -7.59
C THR A 58 9.27 -11.36 -6.78
N LEU A 59 10.11 -11.92 -5.91
CA LEU A 59 10.98 -11.18 -5.00
C LEU A 59 12.42 -11.15 -5.51
N THR A 60 13.18 -10.13 -5.12
CA THR A 60 14.55 -9.89 -5.58
C THR A 60 15.61 -10.67 -4.81
N SER A 61 15.27 -11.23 -3.65
CA SER A 61 16.21 -12.02 -2.82
C SER A 61 15.52 -13.18 -2.08
N PRO A 62 16.27 -14.24 -1.72
CA PRO A 62 15.74 -15.35 -0.90
C PRO A 62 15.32 -14.89 0.50
N ALA A 63 16.05 -13.95 1.10
CA ALA A 63 15.73 -13.41 2.42
C ALA A 63 14.40 -12.66 2.41
N SER A 64 14.14 -11.88 1.36
CA SER A 64 12.87 -11.19 1.14
C SER A 64 11.73 -12.19 0.92
N LEU A 65 11.94 -13.26 0.15
CA LEU A 65 10.93 -14.32 -0.04
C LEU A 65 10.61 -15.02 1.30
N ARG A 66 11.60 -15.30 2.14
CA ARG A 66 11.40 -15.92 3.46
C ARG A 66 10.55 -15.04 4.39
N ILE A 67 10.83 -13.74 4.45
CA ILE A 67 10.02 -12.79 5.25
C ILE A 67 8.63 -12.62 4.65
N HIS A 68 8.53 -12.57 3.31
CA HIS A 68 7.26 -12.52 2.61
C HIS A 68 6.39 -13.75 2.91
N ARG A 69 6.98 -14.95 2.92
CA ARG A 69 6.27 -16.21 3.24
C ARG A 69 5.66 -16.20 4.64
N ALA A 70 6.36 -15.62 5.62
CA ALA A 70 5.82 -15.46 6.97
C ALA A 70 4.53 -14.61 7.03
N ARG A 71 4.21 -13.82 6.00
CA ARG A 71 2.93 -13.10 5.89
C ARG A 71 1.77 -13.99 5.44
N HIS A 72 2.05 -15.09 4.77
CA HIS A 72 1.06 -16.12 4.43
C HIS A 72 0.76 -17.01 5.63
N ASP A 73 1.77 -17.23 6.47
CA ASP A 73 1.66 -18.00 7.71
C ASP A 73 1.29 -17.14 8.94
N GLU A 74 0.98 -15.84 8.75
CA GLU A 74 0.60 -14.96 9.85
C GLU A 74 -0.72 -15.48 10.46
N PRO A 75 -0.73 -15.91 11.74
CA PRO A 75 -1.91 -16.50 12.37
C PRO A 75 -3.07 -15.52 12.27
N GLN A 76 -4.05 -15.87 11.45
CA GLN A 76 -5.26 -15.08 11.38
C GLN A 76 -6.11 -15.40 12.59
N ILE A 77 -6.59 -14.37 13.27
CA ILE A 77 -7.44 -14.51 14.43
C ILE A 77 -8.87 -14.72 13.90
N PRO A 78 -9.49 -15.89 14.14
CA PRO A 78 -10.85 -16.15 13.69
C PRO A 78 -11.84 -15.33 14.51
N CYS A 79 -12.96 -14.96 13.90
CA CYS A 79 -14.13 -14.51 14.64
C CYS A 79 -14.86 -15.73 15.21
N GLU A 80 -15.27 -15.68 16.48
CA GLU A 80 -16.03 -16.78 17.11
C GLU A 80 -17.51 -16.81 16.67
N LEU A 81 -17.97 -15.78 15.95
CA LEU A 81 -19.37 -15.59 15.57
C LEU A 81 -19.60 -15.69 14.05
N CYS A 82 -18.54 -15.79 13.24
CA CYS A 82 -18.62 -16.02 11.79
C CYS A 82 -17.28 -16.49 11.19
N ASP A 83 -17.28 -16.90 9.92
CA ASP A 83 -16.09 -17.45 9.24
C ASP A 83 -15.04 -16.42 8.82
N LYS A 84 -15.10 -15.19 9.36
CA LYS A 84 -14.14 -14.12 9.01
C LYS A 84 -12.86 -14.25 9.83
N MET A 85 -11.74 -14.02 9.16
CA MET A 85 -10.40 -14.09 9.72
C MET A 85 -9.70 -12.73 9.65
N PHE A 86 -8.92 -12.38 10.69
CA PHE A 86 -8.32 -11.06 10.83
C PHE A 86 -6.83 -11.13 11.13
N LYS A 87 -6.03 -10.25 10.50
CA LYS A 87 -4.58 -10.18 10.71
C LYS A 87 -4.16 -9.60 12.06
N THR A 88 -5.01 -8.81 12.70
CA THR A 88 -4.69 -8.14 13.97
C THR A 88 -5.84 -8.20 14.95
N LYS A 89 -5.52 -8.24 16.24
CA LYS A 89 -6.52 -8.20 17.32
C LYS A 89 -7.37 -6.92 17.25
N SER A 90 -6.77 -5.78 16.88
CA SER A 90 -7.50 -4.52 16.73
C SER A 90 -8.51 -4.55 15.57
N ALA A 91 -8.19 -5.23 14.46
CA ALA A 91 -9.13 -5.44 13.36
C ALA A 91 -10.28 -6.37 13.77
N LEU A 92 -9.99 -7.48 14.48
CA LEU A 92 -11.03 -8.35 15.04
C LEU A 92 -11.94 -7.58 16.01
N GLN A 93 -11.39 -6.81 16.96
CA GLN A 93 -12.18 -6.04 17.92
C GLN A 93 -13.11 -5.03 17.25
N LYS A 94 -12.63 -4.33 16.21
CA LYS A 94 -13.49 -3.48 15.38
C LYS A 94 -14.58 -4.29 14.68
N HIS A 95 -14.26 -5.46 14.15
CA HIS A 95 -15.25 -6.34 13.54
C HIS A 95 -16.29 -6.87 14.54
N MET A 96 -15.93 -7.17 15.79
CA MET A 96 -16.89 -7.63 16.81
C MET A 96 -18.03 -6.63 17.04
N THR A 97 -17.81 -5.33 16.80
CA THR A 97 -18.89 -4.32 16.82
C THR A 97 -19.98 -4.59 15.78
N THR A 98 -19.68 -5.33 14.71
CA THR A 98 -20.66 -5.70 13.69
C THR A 98 -21.64 -6.77 14.17
N HIS A 99 -21.19 -7.65 15.07
CA HIS A 99 -22.04 -8.63 15.77
C HIS A 99 -22.80 -8.01 16.94
N SER A 100 -22.28 -6.94 17.53
CA SER A 100 -22.99 -6.17 18.54
C SER A 100 -24.05 -5.25 17.90
N GLU A 101 -25.23 -5.16 18.50
CA GLU A 101 -26.23 -4.13 18.18
C GLU A 101 -25.92 -2.79 18.84
N GLU A 102 -24.88 -2.71 19.69
CA GLU A 102 -24.49 -1.48 20.36
C GLU A 102 -24.00 -0.43 19.36
N ARG A 103 -24.79 0.63 19.21
CA ARG A 103 -24.44 1.82 18.44
C ARG A 103 -24.06 2.93 19.40
N LYS A 104 -22.77 2.97 19.78
CA LYS A 104 -22.23 3.88 20.81
C LYS A 104 -22.10 5.34 20.35
N PHE A 105 -22.09 5.57 19.04
CA PHE A 105 -21.79 6.90 18.49
C PHE A 105 -23.07 7.53 17.97
N GLU A 106 -23.57 8.55 18.65
CA GLU A 106 -24.81 9.24 18.30
C GLU A 106 -24.51 10.53 17.52
N CYS A 107 -25.31 10.80 16.50
CA CYS A 107 -25.29 12.06 15.79
C CYS A 107 -26.09 13.10 16.58
N GLU A 108 -25.41 14.14 17.08
CA GLU A 108 -26.05 15.20 17.88
C GLU A 108 -27.14 15.96 17.12
N THR A 109 -27.08 15.99 15.79
CA THR A 109 -28.06 16.72 14.96
C THR A 109 -29.37 15.96 14.76
N CYS A 110 -29.35 14.63 14.69
CA CYS A 110 -30.54 13.83 14.34
C CYS A 110 -30.78 12.59 15.22
N GLY A 111 -29.98 12.39 16.27
CA GLY A 111 -30.09 11.26 17.21
C GLY A 111 -29.73 9.90 16.59
N LYS A 112 -29.28 9.85 15.33
CA LYS A 112 -28.98 8.59 14.65
C LYS A 112 -27.71 7.96 15.24
N LYS A 113 -27.79 6.69 15.61
CA LYS A 113 -26.68 5.96 16.23
C LYS A 113 -25.88 5.13 15.22
N PHE A 114 -24.57 5.06 15.43
CA PHE A 114 -23.59 4.36 14.60
C PHE A 114 -22.71 3.42 15.42
N LYS A 115 -22.19 2.38 14.77
CA LYS A 115 -21.31 1.37 15.39
C LYS A 115 -19.87 1.84 15.57
N SER A 116 -19.43 2.85 14.82
CA SER A 116 -18.07 3.41 14.90
C SER A 116 -18.08 4.94 14.82
N ALA A 117 -17.07 5.56 15.44
CA ALA A 117 -16.86 7.01 15.41
C ALA A 117 -16.70 7.53 13.98
N GLU A 118 -15.97 6.79 13.13
CA GLU A 118 -15.76 7.17 11.74
C GLU A 118 -17.06 7.17 10.94
N ALA A 119 -17.94 6.18 11.16
CA ALA A 119 -19.26 6.17 10.51
C ALA A 119 -20.13 7.36 10.94
N ASN A 120 -20.08 7.76 12.23
CA ASN A 120 -20.77 8.95 12.71
C ASN A 120 -20.19 10.24 12.09
N ARG A 121 -18.87 10.37 12.07
CA ARG A 121 -18.17 11.53 11.47
C ARG A 121 -18.48 11.69 9.99
N VAL A 122 -18.44 10.59 9.23
CA VAL A 122 -18.79 10.58 7.81
C VAL A 122 -20.28 10.87 7.60
N HIS A 123 -21.15 10.41 8.49
CA HIS A 123 -22.57 10.75 8.47
C HIS A 123 -22.81 12.25 8.71
N GLN A 124 -22.10 12.90 9.63
CA GLN A 124 -22.29 14.33 9.92
C GLN A 124 -22.13 15.23 8.68
N ARG A 125 -21.40 14.78 7.65
CA ARG A 125 -21.29 15.48 6.36
C ARG A 125 -22.62 15.73 5.66
N ILE A 126 -23.64 14.93 5.92
CA ILE A 126 -24.97 15.17 5.33
C ILE A 126 -25.62 16.44 5.90
N HIS A 127 -25.33 16.75 7.17
CA HIS A 127 -25.88 17.91 7.87
C HIS A 127 -25.09 19.17 7.53
N THR A 128 -23.76 19.07 7.45
CA THR A 128 -22.88 20.18 7.06
C THR A 128 -22.85 20.42 5.54
N GLN A 129 -23.45 19.53 4.75
CA GLN A 129 -23.39 19.52 3.29
C GLN A 129 -21.95 19.49 2.72
N GLU A 130 -21.00 18.99 3.51
CA GLU A 130 -19.61 18.88 3.08
C GLU A 130 -19.50 17.86 1.92
N LYS A 131 -18.93 18.32 0.80
CA LYS A 131 -18.69 17.51 -0.40
C LYS A 131 -17.20 17.52 -0.75
N PRO A 132 -16.38 16.76 0.00
CA PRO A 132 -14.93 16.82 -0.14
C PRO A 132 -14.41 16.15 -1.42
N TYR A 133 -15.21 15.30 -2.07
CA TYR A 133 -14.80 14.58 -3.27
C TYR A 133 -15.28 15.30 -4.53
N ALA A 134 -14.37 15.94 -5.26
CA ALA A 134 -14.68 16.58 -6.53
C ALA A 134 -14.42 15.65 -7.71
N CYS A 135 -15.24 15.74 -8.75
CA CYS A 135 -14.91 15.17 -10.04
C CYS A 135 -13.78 15.99 -10.69
N PRO A 136 -12.73 15.36 -11.25
CA PRO A 136 -11.70 16.08 -11.99
C PRO A 136 -12.20 16.66 -13.31
N ASP A 137 -13.25 16.08 -13.88
CA ASP A 137 -13.71 16.38 -15.24
C ASP A 137 -15.02 17.21 -15.28
N CYS A 138 -15.66 17.50 -14.13
CA CYS A 138 -16.81 18.41 -14.03
C CYS A 138 -16.94 19.03 -12.63
N ASP A 139 -17.82 20.03 -12.49
CA ASP A 139 -18.05 20.73 -11.22
C ASP A 139 -18.83 19.92 -10.17
N GLN A 140 -19.16 18.65 -10.45
CA GLN A 140 -19.89 17.83 -9.48
C GLN A 140 -19.00 17.43 -8.30
N ARG A 141 -19.54 17.65 -7.09
CA ARG A 141 -18.92 17.26 -5.83
C ARG A 141 -19.82 16.27 -5.09
N PHE A 142 -19.20 15.34 -4.39
CA PHE A 142 -19.83 14.22 -3.72
C PHE A 142 -19.44 14.18 -2.24
N THR A 143 -20.39 13.75 -1.40
CA THR A 143 -20.20 13.55 0.04
C THR A 143 -19.38 12.28 0.34
N TYR A 144 -19.48 11.27 -0.54
CA TYR A 144 -18.82 9.96 -0.38
C TYR A 144 -17.96 9.60 -1.59
N ASN A 145 -16.84 8.92 -1.35
CA ASN A 145 -15.92 8.48 -2.41
C ASN A 145 -16.55 7.45 -3.36
N CYS A 146 -17.36 6.53 -2.85
CA CYS A 146 -18.07 5.55 -3.69
C CYS A 146 -19.02 6.22 -4.68
N SER A 147 -19.65 7.32 -4.29
CA SER A 147 -20.52 8.11 -5.18
C SER A 147 -19.72 8.75 -6.32
N LEU A 148 -18.54 9.32 -6.02
CA LEU A 148 -17.63 9.84 -7.06
C LEU A 148 -17.17 8.70 -7.99
N LYS A 149 -16.74 7.55 -7.46
CA LYS A 149 -16.33 6.41 -8.29
C LYS A 149 -17.43 5.95 -9.23
N ALA A 150 -18.65 5.78 -8.72
CA ALA A 150 -19.79 5.41 -9.54
C ALA A 150 -20.12 6.48 -10.61
N HIS A 151 -19.92 7.77 -10.33
CA HIS A 151 -20.05 8.84 -11.31
C HIS A 151 -18.99 8.72 -12.43
N LEU A 152 -17.73 8.49 -12.06
CA LEU A 152 -16.61 8.34 -13.00
C LEU A 152 -16.77 7.08 -13.88
N GLU A 153 -17.14 5.95 -13.28
CA GLU A 153 -17.31 4.68 -13.98
C GLU A 153 -18.47 4.71 -15.00
N LYS A 154 -19.53 5.46 -14.69
CA LYS A 154 -20.70 5.57 -15.58
C LYS A 154 -20.47 6.44 -16.82
N LYS A 155 -19.26 7.01 -17.01
CA LYS A 155 -19.00 8.03 -18.05
C LYS A 155 -20.05 9.16 -18.03
N ALA A 156 -20.69 9.40 -16.87
CA ALA A 156 -21.66 10.47 -16.70
C ALA A 156 -21.02 11.86 -16.80
N CYS A 157 -19.68 11.89 -16.83
CA CYS A 157 -18.86 13.06 -17.08
C CYS A 157 -18.60 13.36 -18.57
N LEU A 158 -19.11 12.53 -19.51
CA LEU A 158 -18.95 12.76 -20.96
C LEU A 158 -20.09 13.57 -21.60
N LEU A 159 -20.81 14.37 -20.82
CA LEU A 159 -21.82 15.31 -21.34
C LEU A 159 -21.35 16.74 -21.09
N HIS A 160 -20.39 17.16 -21.91
CA HIS A 160 -20.29 18.54 -22.40
C HIS A 160 -20.25 18.49 -23.92
#